data_AF-A0A068SHD1-F1
#
_entry.id   AF-A0A068SHD1-F1
#
_cell.length_a   1.000
_cell.length_b   1.000
_cell.length_c   1.000
_cell.angle_alpha   90.00
_cell.angle_beta   90.00
_cell.angle_gamma   90.00
#
_symmetry.space_group_name_H-M   'P 1'
#
loop_
_entity.id
_entity.type
_entity.pdbx_description
1 polymer ?
#
loop_
_entity_poly.entity_id
_entity_poly.type
_entity_poly.pdbx_seq_one_letter_code
_entity_poly.pdbx_strand_id
1 'polypeptide(L)'
;MTSPMSSQDRQQAPFTTPIDSLHQRIAHATTEIQHCEQRLVNLLCDRATASAACADYTAALHDASEIQTLDPSSRLGFLCQGNIYRQQGRQSAAIEAYDKGLALPSSSLEDHHQHVYDQLRCNKKDAEYALNKQIDFITKLPMEIVRYHILPKIMGDRRWDAQVGCPYLYVSRAWRQRVLEVVGGFKFHMGSPYQENGELYALHHMLHHWMLTTITLIPMITSISSMRWTFYSLICLDVAGKLSRCVNGQGH
;
A
#
# COMPACT_ATOMS: atom_id res chain seq x y z
N MET A 1 58.08 53.93 -57.61
CA MET A 1 57.03 52.89 -57.57
C MET A 1 57.42 51.89 -56.50
N THR A 2 56.79 52.00 -55.33
CA THR A 2 57.02 51.14 -54.16
C THR A 2 55.66 50.55 -53.78
N SER A 3 55.51 49.23 -53.88
CA SER A 3 54.30 48.50 -53.48
C SER A 3 54.24 48.36 -51.95
N PRO A 4 53.06 48.49 -51.31
CA PRO A 4 52.92 48.25 -49.87
C PRO A 4 52.55 46.80 -49.56
N MET A 5 53.02 46.37 -48.38
CA MET A 5 52.90 45.04 -47.79
C MET A 5 51.48 44.71 -47.28
N SER A 6 51.21 43.41 -47.28
CA SER A 6 50.02 42.70 -46.83
C SER A 6 49.62 42.98 -45.37
N SER A 7 48.32 43.19 -45.16
CA SER A 7 47.65 43.20 -43.86
C SER A 7 47.26 41.77 -43.46
N GLN A 8 48.14 41.07 -42.76
CA GLN A 8 47.85 39.80 -42.10
C GLN A 8 47.35 40.03 -40.67
N ASP A 9 46.22 39.38 -40.37
CA ASP A 9 45.89 38.72 -39.10
C ASP A 9 46.10 39.50 -37.79
N ARG A 10 45.03 40.19 -37.37
CA ARG A 10 44.75 40.43 -35.95
C ARG A 10 43.47 39.69 -35.56
N GLN A 11 43.53 38.36 -35.55
CA GLN A 11 42.61 37.57 -34.73
C GLN A 11 43.07 37.71 -33.28
N GLN A 12 42.48 38.68 -32.56
CA GLN A 12 42.57 38.72 -31.11
C GLN A 12 41.75 37.53 -30.57
N ALA A 13 42.43 36.49 -30.10
CA ALA A 13 41.81 35.48 -29.25
C ALA A 13 41.22 36.19 -28.01
N PRO A 14 40.02 35.84 -27.55
CA PRO A 14 39.40 36.51 -26.42
C PRO A 14 40.29 36.34 -25.19
N PHE A 15 40.65 37.46 -24.54
CA PHE A 15 41.32 37.46 -23.24
C PHE A 15 40.36 36.89 -22.20
N THR A 16 40.39 35.58 -21.97
CA THR A 16 39.70 34.95 -20.84
C THR A 16 40.45 35.36 -19.57
N THR A 17 39.76 36.01 -18.63
CA THR A 17 40.40 36.39 -17.38
C THR A 17 40.64 35.12 -16.53
N PRO A 18 41.66 35.10 -15.65
CA PRO A 18 41.91 33.94 -14.78
C PRO A 18 40.68 33.49 -13.97
N ILE A 19 39.81 34.46 -13.61
CA ILE A 19 38.53 34.25 -12.91
C ILE A 19 37.52 33.50 -13.81
N ASP A 20 37.42 33.86 -15.09
CA ASP A 20 36.57 33.14 -16.06
C ASP A 20 36.99 31.67 -16.21
N SER A 21 38.30 31.40 -16.17
CA SER A 21 38.83 30.02 -16.21
C SER A 21 38.47 29.21 -14.96
N LEU A 22 38.41 29.85 -13.78
CA LEU A 22 38.02 29.19 -12.53
C LEU A 22 36.52 28.91 -12.50
N HIS A 23 35.68 29.87 -12.92
CA HIS A 23 34.24 29.65 -13.04
C HIS A 23 33.91 28.52 -14.02
N GLN A 24 34.62 28.44 -15.16
CA GLN A 24 34.44 27.34 -16.11
C GLN A 24 34.84 25.99 -15.51
N ARG A 25 35.93 25.93 -14.72
CA ARG A 25 36.34 24.71 -14.01
C ARG A 25 35.33 24.28 -12.94
N ILE A 26 34.78 25.23 -12.17
CA ILE A 26 33.72 24.96 -11.19
C ILE A 26 32.49 24.42 -11.91
N ALA A 27 32.02 25.10 -12.96
CA ALA A 27 30.86 24.66 -13.74
C ALA A 27 31.05 23.25 -14.30
N HIS A 28 32.20 22.99 -14.93
CA HIS A 28 32.55 21.66 -15.45
C HIS A 28 32.56 20.59 -14.34
N ALA A 29 33.21 20.86 -13.20
CA ALA A 29 33.25 19.92 -12.09
C ALA A 29 31.85 19.65 -11.52
N THR A 30 31.01 20.68 -11.40
CA THR A 30 29.61 20.52 -10.97
C THR A 30 28.81 19.64 -11.93
N THR A 31 28.94 19.85 -13.24
CA THR A 31 28.26 19.02 -14.24
C THR A 31 28.72 17.57 -14.20
N GLU A 32 30.03 17.32 -14.03
CA GLU A 32 30.57 15.97 -13.90
C GLU A 32 30.07 15.27 -12.64
N ILE A 33 29.97 15.98 -11.51
CA ILE A 33 29.42 15.45 -10.25
C ILE A 33 27.94 15.08 -10.45
N GLN A 34 27.13 15.96 -11.04
CA GLN A 34 25.72 15.69 -11.34
C GLN A 34 25.55 14.47 -12.24
N HIS A 35 26.40 14.33 -13.27
CA HIS A 35 26.36 13.16 -14.14
C HIS A 35 26.75 11.87 -13.41
N CYS A 36 27.75 11.93 -12.53
CA CYS A 36 28.13 10.79 -11.69
C CYS A 36 27.01 10.37 -10.74
N GLU A 37 26.33 11.34 -10.13
CA GLU A 37 25.19 11.13 -9.23
C GLU A 37 24.02 10.47 -9.98
N GLN A 38 23.63 11.01 -11.14
CA GLN A 38 22.58 10.41 -11.97
C GLN A 38 22.92 8.97 -12.37
N ARG A 39 24.19 8.71 -12.72
CA ARG A 39 24.64 7.35 -13.06
C ARG A 39 24.57 6.42 -11.86
N LEU A 40 24.96 6.88 -10.68
CA LEU A 40 24.86 6.11 -9.43
C LEU A 40 23.40 5.78 -9.11
N VAL A 41 22.50 6.75 -9.19
CA VAL A 41 21.06 6.59 -8.96
C VAL A 41 20.46 5.54 -9.90
N ASN A 42 20.81 5.57 -11.19
CA ASN A 42 20.34 4.58 -12.15
C ASN A 42 20.84 3.16 -11.82
N LEU A 43 22.14 3.02 -11.52
CA LEU A 43 22.74 1.73 -11.13
C LEU A 43 22.13 1.18 -9.85
N LEU A 44 21.79 2.03 -8.88
CA LEU A 44 21.09 1.62 -7.66
C LEU A 44 19.68 1.12 -7.96
N CYS A 45 18.90 1.78 -8.83
CA CYS A 45 17.55 1.27 -9.13
C CYS A 45 17.60 -0.03 -9.95
N ASP A 46 18.59 -0.20 -10.84
CA ASP A 46 18.82 -1.46 -11.56
C ASP A 46 19.16 -2.59 -10.58
N ARG A 47 20.08 -2.35 -9.63
CA ARG A 47 20.44 -3.33 -8.60
C ARG A 47 19.27 -3.62 -7.66
N ALA A 48 18.47 -2.62 -7.30
CA ALA A 48 17.27 -2.81 -6.50
C ALA A 48 16.26 -3.72 -7.21
N THR A 49 16.07 -3.50 -8.51
CA THR A 49 15.15 -4.27 -9.35
C THR A 49 15.62 -5.71 -9.50
N ALA A 50 16.92 -5.92 -9.76
CA ALA A 50 17.52 -7.25 -9.85
C ALA A 50 17.44 -8.00 -8.50
N SER A 51 17.74 -7.33 -7.39
CA SER A 51 17.66 -7.91 -6.04
C SER A 51 16.23 -8.31 -5.70
N ALA A 52 15.24 -7.47 -6.02
CA ALA A 52 13.83 -7.78 -5.84
C ALA A 52 13.38 -8.97 -6.71
N ALA A 53 13.85 -9.08 -7.96
CA ALA A 53 13.63 -10.24 -8.82
C ALA A 53 14.21 -11.54 -8.23
N CYS A 54 15.33 -11.44 -7.51
CA CYS A 54 15.92 -12.55 -6.74
C CYS A 54 15.25 -12.77 -5.37
N ALA A 55 14.17 -12.05 -5.05
CA ALA A 55 13.50 -12.04 -3.75
C ALA A 55 14.38 -11.59 -2.56
N ASP A 56 15.55 -10.99 -2.81
CA ASP A 56 16.33 -10.26 -1.81
C ASP A 56 15.77 -8.85 -1.66
N TYR A 57 14.61 -8.78 -1.02
CA TYR A 57 13.93 -7.51 -0.82
C TYR A 57 14.61 -6.61 0.19
N THR A 58 15.45 -7.16 1.06
CA THR A 58 16.24 -6.38 2.03
C THR A 58 17.28 -5.53 1.32
N ALA A 59 18.07 -6.13 0.44
CA ALA A 59 19.02 -5.40 -0.41
C ALA A 59 18.29 -4.42 -1.34
N ALA A 60 17.18 -4.85 -1.94
CA ALA A 60 16.41 -3.99 -2.83
C ALA A 60 15.87 -2.72 -2.14
N LEU A 61 15.31 -2.87 -0.93
CA LEU A 61 14.81 -1.73 -0.16
C LEU A 61 15.94 -0.83 0.35
N HIS A 62 17.12 -1.40 0.63
CA HIS A 62 18.30 -0.63 0.98
C HIS A 62 18.71 0.29 -0.18
N ASP A 63 18.85 -0.25 -1.40
CA ASP A 63 19.18 0.53 -2.59
C ASP A 63 18.13 1.61 -2.88
N ALA A 64 16.84 1.28 -2.75
CA ALA A 64 15.77 2.26 -2.91
C ALA A 64 15.86 3.40 -1.87
N SER A 65 16.30 3.09 -0.64
CA SER A 65 16.53 4.11 0.39
C SER A 65 17.77 4.96 0.10
N GLU A 66 18.84 4.37 -0.43
CA GLU A 66 20.03 5.13 -0.84
C GLU A 66 19.68 6.15 -1.93
N ILE A 67 18.84 5.78 -2.92
CA ILE A 67 18.35 6.73 -3.94
C ILE A 67 17.62 7.92 -3.29
N GLN A 68 16.76 7.67 -2.30
CA GLN A 68 16.04 8.74 -1.58
C GLN A 68 17.00 9.64 -0.78
N THR A 69 18.13 9.12 -0.31
CA THR A 69 19.15 9.93 0.39
C THR A 69 20.02 10.74 -0.55
N LEU A 70 20.32 10.21 -1.75
CA LEU A 70 21.12 10.89 -2.76
C LEU A 70 20.33 12.05 -3.38
N ASP A 71 19.08 11.79 -3.77
CA ASP A 71 18.18 12.80 -4.31
C ASP A 71 16.82 12.80 -3.58
N PRO A 72 16.71 13.56 -2.48
CA PRO A 72 15.46 13.68 -1.71
C PRO A 72 14.31 14.34 -2.49
N SER A 73 14.63 15.06 -3.57
CA SER A 73 13.63 15.72 -4.42
C SER A 73 13.10 14.82 -5.53
N SER A 74 13.79 13.72 -5.82
CA SER A 74 13.39 12.77 -6.84
C SER A 74 12.36 11.76 -6.37
N ARG A 75 11.43 11.49 -7.29
CA ARG A 75 10.36 10.50 -7.16
C ARG A 75 10.85 9.06 -7.35
N LEU A 76 12.05 8.89 -7.92
CA LEU A 76 12.54 7.59 -8.36
C LEU A 76 12.72 6.62 -7.18
N GLY A 77 13.30 7.07 -6.07
CA GLY A 77 13.49 6.22 -4.89
C GLY A 77 12.17 5.69 -4.32
N PHE A 78 11.12 6.51 -4.31
CA PHE A 78 9.77 6.10 -3.90
C PHE A 78 9.10 5.15 -4.92
N LEU A 79 9.34 5.37 -6.21
CA LEU A 79 8.89 4.46 -7.27
C LEU A 79 9.55 3.07 -7.13
N CYS A 80 10.89 3.01 -7.00
CA CYS A 80 11.61 1.74 -6.82
C CYS A 80 11.10 1.05 -5.53
N GLN A 81 10.97 1.78 -4.41
CA GLN A 81 10.43 1.24 -3.15
C GLN A 81 9.00 0.66 -3.29
N GLY A 82 8.07 1.40 -3.91
CA GLY A 82 6.71 0.92 -4.08
C GLY A 82 6.62 -0.31 -5.00
N ASN A 83 7.44 -0.37 -6.05
CA ASN A 83 7.53 -1.54 -6.94
C ASN A 83 7.99 -2.79 -6.17
N ILE A 84 9.00 -2.63 -5.30
CA ILE A 84 9.48 -3.72 -4.43
C ILE A 84 8.35 -4.21 -3.51
N TYR A 85 7.60 -3.32 -2.87
CA TYR A 85 6.46 -3.71 -2.03
C TYR A 85 5.34 -4.41 -2.82
N ARG A 86 5.05 -3.98 -4.05
CA ARG A 86 4.09 -4.69 -4.92
C ARG A 86 4.55 -6.12 -5.21
N GLN A 87 5.83 -6.31 -5.48
CA GLN A 87 6.40 -7.63 -5.75
C GLN A 87 6.37 -8.54 -4.51
N GLN A 88 6.50 -7.98 -3.31
CA GLN A 88 6.26 -8.69 -2.05
C GLN A 88 4.78 -9.03 -1.80
N GLY A 89 3.85 -8.56 -2.63
CA GLY A 89 2.41 -8.67 -2.38
C GLY A 89 1.87 -7.69 -1.32
N ARG A 90 2.71 -6.79 -0.81
CA ARG A 90 2.35 -5.79 0.22
C ARG A 90 1.75 -4.56 -0.42
N GLN A 91 0.56 -4.72 -1.00
CA GLN A 91 -0.10 -3.67 -1.80
C GLN A 91 -0.35 -2.38 -1.00
N SER A 92 -0.71 -2.47 0.28
CA SER A 92 -0.88 -1.29 1.15
C SER A 92 0.40 -0.48 1.33
N ALA A 93 1.53 -1.14 1.60
CA ALA A 93 2.83 -0.50 1.74
C ALA A 93 3.30 0.11 0.40
N ALA A 94 2.98 -0.54 -0.72
CA ALA A 94 3.25 0.01 -2.04
C ALA A 94 2.48 1.32 -2.29
N ILE A 95 1.19 1.35 -2.00
CA ILE A 95 0.34 2.54 -2.12
C ILE A 95 0.92 3.69 -1.29
N GLU A 96 1.31 3.43 -0.04
CA GLU A 96 1.93 4.45 0.83
C GLU A 96 3.23 5.00 0.25
N ALA A 97 4.10 4.14 -0.28
CA ALA A 97 5.35 4.57 -0.92
C ALA A 97 5.08 5.44 -2.15
N TYR A 98 4.12 5.06 -2.98
CA TYR A 98 3.74 5.86 -4.15
C TYR A 98 3.12 7.19 -3.77
N ASP A 99 2.32 7.24 -2.72
CA ASP A 99 1.74 8.48 -2.20
C ASP A 99 2.82 9.46 -1.71
N LYS A 100 3.85 8.96 -1.03
CA LYS A 100 5.01 9.79 -0.65
C LYS A 100 5.70 10.39 -1.88
N GLY A 101 5.93 9.59 -2.92
CA GLY A 101 6.51 10.08 -4.18
C GLY A 101 5.62 11.09 -4.92
N LEU A 102 4.31 10.87 -4.94
CA LEU A 102 3.34 11.78 -5.57
C LEU A 102 3.18 13.11 -4.81
N ALA A 103 3.42 13.11 -3.50
CA ALA A 103 3.36 14.29 -2.64
C ALA A 103 4.59 15.20 -2.77
N LEU A 104 5.69 14.74 -3.37
CA LEU A 104 6.86 15.58 -3.60
C LEU A 104 6.50 16.76 -4.51
N PRO A 105 7.03 17.98 -4.25
CA PRO A 105 6.80 19.14 -5.11
C PRO A 105 7.28 18.86 -6.53
N SER A 106 6.54 19.36 -7.52
CA SER A 106 7.08 19.47 -8.88
C SER A 106 8.19 20.51 -8.83
N SER A 107 9.45 20.09 -8.89
CA SER A 107 10.54 21.01 -9.23
C SER A 107 10.28 21.44 -10.66
N SER A 108 9.85 22.69 -10.83
CA SER A 108 9.58 23.28 -12.14
C SER A 108 10.87 23.30 -12.95
N LEU A 109 11.10 22.25 -13.74
CA LEU A 109 11.87 22.17 -14.98
C LEU A 109 12.07 20.67 -15.31
N GLU A 110 11.71 20.30 -16.54
CA GLU A 110 12.08 19.07 -17.28
C GLU A 110 11.09 17.89 -17.33
N ASP A 111 10.77 17.51 -18.58
CA ASP A 111 10.00 16.33 -19.03
C ASP A 111 10.45 15.00 -18.38
N HIS A 112 11.66 14.93 -17.83
CA HIS A 112 12.26 13.72 -17.28
C HIS A 112 11.54 13.20 -16.02
N HIS A 113 10.90 14.09 -15.24
CA HIS A 113 10.12 13.68 -14.06
C HIS A 113 8.68 13.28 -14.37
N GLN A 114 8.14 13.66 -15.54
CA GLN A 114 6.75 13.39 -15.90
C GLN A 114 6.53 11.87 -16.07
N HIS A 115 7.46 11.18 -16.71
CA HIS A 115 7.40 9.73 -16.87
C HIS A 115 7.35 8.99 -15.52
N VAL A 116 8.22 9.37 -14.57
CA VAL A 116 8.25 8.76 -13.22
C VAL A 116 6.96 9.07 -12.46
N TYR A 117 6.43 10.29 -12.59
CA TYR A 117 5.15 10.68 -12.00
C TYR A 117 3.98 9.84 -12.54
N ASP A 118 3.94 9.62 -13.86
CA ASP A 118 2.90 8.79 -14.48
C ASP A 118 3.06 7.32 -14.08
N GLN A 119 4.29 6.80 -13.98
CA GLN A 119 4.55 5.47 -13.45
C GLN A 119 4.06 5.31 -12.01
N LEU A 120 4.29 6.29 -11.13
CA LEU A 120 3.76 6.28 -9.77
C LEU A 120 2.23 6.20 -9.75
N ARG A 121 1.56 7.01 -10.58
CA ARG A 121 0.09 7.01 -10.66
C ARG A 121 -0.47 5.69 -11.19
N CYS A 122 0.12 5.15 -12.25
CA CYS A 122 -0.28 3.87 -12.83
C CYS A 122 -0.05 2.72 -11.84
N ASN A 123 1.14 2.66 -11.25
CA ASN A 123 1.50 1.60 -10.31
C ASN A 123 0.70 1.67 -9.00
N LYS A 124 0.34 2.88 -8.54
CA LYS A 124 -0.59 3.06 -7.42
C LYS A 124 -1.97 2.49 -7.74
N LYS A 125 -2.54 2.82 -8.90
CA LYS A 125 -3.83 2.26 -9.33
C LYS A 125 -3.79 0.73 -9.42
N ASP A 126 -2.71 0.17 -9.95
CA ASP A 126 -2.54 -1.28 -10.00
C ASP A 126 -2.48 -1.89 -8.59
N ALA A 127 -1.78 -1.24 -7.66
CA ALA A 127 -1.69 -1.69 -6.27
C ALA A 127 -3.05 -1.58 -5.55
N GLU A 128 -3.81 -0.50 -5.77
CA GLU A 128 -5.19 -0.34 -5.28
C GLU A 128 -6.12 -1.41 -5.85
N TYR A 129 -6.02 -1.68 -7.16
CA TYR A 129 -6.77 -2.75 -7.80
C TYR A 129 -6.40 -4.11 -7.21
N ALA A 130 -5.11 -4.40 -7.05
CA ALA A 130 -4.64 -5.66 -6.46
C ALA A 130 -5.06 -5.81 -4.99
N LEU A 131 -5.06 -4.73 -4.21
CA LEU A 131 -5.51 -4.70 -2.81
C LEU A 131 -7.01 -4.99 -2.70
N ASN A 132 -7.80 -4.44 -3.62
CA ASN A 132 -9.26 -4.62 -3.66
C ASN A 132 -9.69 -5.89 -4.39
N LYS A 133 -8.77 -6.58 -5.08
CA LYS A 133 -9.07 -7.81 -5.81
C LYS A 133 -9.31 -8.96 -4.84
N GLN A 134 -10.57 -9.36 -4.74
CA GLN A 134 -10.96 -10.56 -4.00
C GLN A 134 -10.76 -11.80 -4.86
N ILE A 135 -9.94 -12.74 -4.39
CA ILE A 135 -9.67 -14.01 -5.09
C ILE A 135 -10.41 -15.13 -4.37
N ASP A 136 -11.43 -15.69 -5.04
CA ASP A 136 -12.17 -16.84 -4.54
C ASP A 136 -11.50 -18.16 -4.96
N PHE A 137 -10.40 -18.51 -4.30
CA PHE A 137 -9.75 -19.80 -4.51
C PHE A 137 -10.37 -20.92 -3.65
N ILE A 138 -11.04 -20.59 -2.55
CA ILE A 138 -11.69 -21.58 -1.66
C ILE A 138 -12.77 -22.37 -2.38
N THR A 139 -13.53 -21.74 -3.29
CA THR A 139 -14.52 -22.44 -4.11
C THR A 139 -13.90 -23.43 -5.11
N LYS A 140 -12.63 -23.25 -5.46
CA LYS A 140 -11.89 -24.11 -6.40
C LYS A 140 -11.19 -25.29 -5.72
N LEU A 141 -11.11 -25.29 -4.40
CA LEU A 141 -10.45 -26.35 -3.64
C LEU A 141 -11.46 -27.41 -3.16
N PRO A 142 -11.02 -28.67 -3.00
CA PRO A 142 -11.75 -29.70 -2.27
C PRO A 142 -12.06 -29.28 -0.83
N MET A 143 -13.24 -29.64 -0.32
CA MET A 143 -13.70 -29.21 1.01
C MET A 143 -12.77 -29.69 2.13
N GLU A 144 -12.19 -30.88 2.01
CA GLU A 144 -11.23 -31.42 2.99
C GLU A 144 -10.00 -30.53 3.14
N ILE A 145 -9.43 -30.06 2.03
CA ILE A 145 -8.26 -29.17 2.04
C ILE A 145 -8.63 -27.84 2.70
N VAL A 146 -9.78 -27.28 2.32
CA VAL A 146 -10.30 -26.03 2.88
C VAL A 146 -10.48 -26.15 4.40
N ARG A 147 -11.15 -27.22 4.86
CA ARG A 147 -11.51 -27.46 6.26
C ARG A 147 -10.30 -27.70 7.15
N TYR A 148 -9.36 -28.55 6.75
CA TYR A 148 -8.29 -29.00 7.63
C TYR A 148 -6.98 -28.23 7.48
N HIS A 149 -6.74 -27.59 6.32
CA HIS A 149 -5.45 -26.95 6.05
C HIS A 149 -5.53 -25.43 5.88
N ILE A 150 -6.61 -24.92 5.28
CA ILE A 150 -6.70 -23.50 4.92
C ILE A 150 -7.42 -22.68 5.99
N LEU A 151 -8.68 -23.01 6.31
CA LEU A 151 -9.49 -22.22 7.23
C LEU A 151 -8.90 -22.14 8.64
N PRO A 152 -8.30 -23.18 9.24
CA PRO A 152 -7.68 -23.05 10.56
C PRO A 152 -6.57 -21.99 10.60
N LYS A 153 -5.82 -21.79 9.50
CA LYS A 153 -4.74 -20.79 9.42
C LYS A 153 -5.28 -19.37 9.19
N ILE A 154 -6.34 -19.26 8.40
CA ILE A 154 -6.98 -17.98 8.07
C ILE A 154 -7.86 -17.49 9.23
N MET A 155 -8.75 -18.37 9.69
CA MET A 155 -9.84 -18.07 10.62
C MET A 155 -9.44 -18.32 12.07
N GLY A 156 -8.70 -19.39 12.37
CA GLY A 156 -8.18 -19.72 13.71
C GLY A 156 -9.13 -19.37 14.86
N ASP A 157 -8.57 -18.81 15.93
CA ASP A 157 -9.34 -18.19 17.03
C ASP A 157 -9.38 -16.66 16.91
N ARG A 158 -9.22 -16.13 15.68
CA ARG A 158 -9.22 -14.67 15.47
C ARG A 158 -10.60 -14.10 15.80
N ARG A 159 -10.60 -12.96 16.50
CA ARG A 159 -11.76 -12.12 16.68
C ARG A 159 -11.63 -10.92 15.75
N TRP A 160 -12.71 -10.62 15.02
CA TRP A 160 -12.74 -9.54 14.03
C TRP A 160 -13.28 -8.26 14.65
N ASP A 161 -12.74 -7.11 14.27
CA ASP A 161 -13.31 -5.83 14.71
C ASP A 161 -14.66 -5.63 14.05
N ALA A 162 -15.70 -5.31 14.81
CA ALA A 162 -17.04 -5.09 14.28
C ALA A 162 -17.17 -3.82 13.40
N GLN A 163 -16.34 -2.80 13.65
CA GLN A 163 -16.28 -1.57 12.86
C GLN A 163 -15.57 -1.81 11.51
N VAL A 164 -14.46 -2.54 11.53
CA VAL A 164 -13.68 -2.87 10.31
C VAL A 164 -14.32 -4.01 9.51
N GLY A 165 -14.82 -5.01 10.22
CA GLY A 165 -15.40 -6.22 9.65
C GLY A 165 -14.44 -7.37 9.41
N CYS A 166 -15.01 -8.50 8.96
CA CYS A 166 -14.29 -9.63 8.38
C CYS A 166 -14.27 -9.56 6.83
N PRO A 167 -13.12 -9.28 6.18
CA PRO A 167 -13.02 -9.17 4.72
C PRO A 167 -13.38 -10.47 4.00
N TYR A 168 -13.18 -11.63 4.64
CA TYR A 168 -13.52 -12.94 4.07
C TYR A 168 -15.02 -13.13 3.84
N LEU A 169 -15.90 -12.33 4.46
CA LEU A 169 -17.33 -12.41 4.18
C LEU A 169 -17.70 -11.82 2.82
N TYR A 170 -16.85 -10.98 2.24
CA TYR A 170 -17.16 -10.25 1.01
C TYR A 170 -16.65 -10.91 -0.27
N VAL A 171 -15.79 -11.94 -0.16
CA VAL A 171 -15.13 -12.58 -1.32
C VAL A 171 -16.11 -13.15 -2.34
N SER A 172 -17.06 -13.98 -1.92
CA SER A 172 -18.19 -14.43 -2.72
C SER A 172 -19.24 -15.10 -1.83
N ARG A 173 -20.46 -15.28 -2.34
CA ARG A 173 -21.50 -16.05 -1.62
C ARG A 173 -21.08 -17.50 -1.36
N ALA A 174 -20.43 -18.13 -2.34
CA ALA A 174 -20.01 -19.53 -2.25
C ALA A 174 -18.82 -19.70 -1.31
N TRP A 175 -17.84 -18.78 -1.33
CA TRP A 175 -16.78 -18.69 -0.32
C TRP A 175 -17.39 -18.63 1.07
N ARG A 176 -18.30 -17.66 1.29
CA ARG A 176 -18.94 -17.42 2.57
C ARG A 176 -19.61 -18.66 3.11
N GLN A 177 -20.37 -19.35 2.27
CA GLN A 177 -21.08 -20.57 2.64
C GLN A 177 -20.11 -21.67 3.10
N ARG A 178 -19.03 -21.93 2.35
CA ARG A 178 -18.03 -22.94 2.74
C ARG A 178 -17.32 -22.60 4.04
N VAL A 179 -17.03 -21.33 4.31
CA VAL A 179 -16.44 -20.91 5.58
C VAL A 179 -17.42 -21.14 6.74
N LEU A 180 -18.69 -20.79 6.56
CA LEU A 180 -19.72 -20.99 7.58
C LEU A 180 -19.96 -22.47 7.89
N GLU A 181 -19.90 -23.35 6.87
CA GLU A 181 -20.03 -24.81 7.04
C GLU A 181 -18.95 -25.41 7.95
N VAL A 182 -17.75 -24.80 7.99
CA VAL A 182 -16.61 -25.32 8.76
C VAL A 182 -16.47 -24.65 10.12
N VAL A 183 -16.56 -23.32 10.18
CA VAL A 183 -16.24 -22.55 11.39
C VAL A 183 -17.45 -22.41 12.30
N GLY A 184 -18.67 -22.61 11.77
CA GLY A 184 -19.91 -22.52 12.54
C GLY A 184 -20.33 -21.10 12.94
N GLY A 185 -19.50 -20.08 12.69
CA GLY A 185 -19.80 -18.68 12.99
C GLY A 185 -18.56 -17.77 12.88
N PHE A 186 -18.77 -16.46 12.95
CA PHE A 186 -17.68 -15.47 13.02
C PHE A 186 -17.76 -14.75 14.36
N LYS A 187 -16.63 -14.71 15.08
CA LYS A 187 -16.50 -14.01 16.36
C LYS A 187 -16.05 -12.57 16.10
N PHE A 188 -16.86 -11.59 16.51
CA PHE A 188 -16.52 -10.17 16.43
C PHE A 188 -16.29 -9.60 17.82
N HIS A 189 -15.31 -8.71 17.95
CA HIS A 189 -15.16 -7.83 19.10
C HIS A 189 -15.88 -6.51 18.81
N MET A 190 -16.79 -6.15 19.71
CA MET A 190 -17.42 -4.84 19.72
C MET A 190 -16.41 -3.91 20.41
N GLY A 191 -16.15 -2.73 19.85
CA GLY A 191 -15.09 -1.82 20.30
C GLY A 191 -15.10 -1.51 21.81
N SER A 192 -14.01 -0.90 22.28
CA SER A 192 -13.78 -0.60 23.70
C SER A 192 -14.96 0.13 24.37
N PRO A 193 -15.37 -0.26 25.60
CA PRO A 193 -16.50 0.34 26.32
C PRO A 193 -16.30 1.82 26.69
N TYR A 194 -15.12 2.40 26.40
CA TYR A 194 -14.80 3.80 26.65
C TYR A 194 -15.21 4.76 25.52
N GLN A 195 -15.74 4.26 24.39
CA GLN A 195 -16.39 5.10 23.38
C GLN A 195 -17.90 5.17 23.66
N GLU A 196 -18.41 6.36 24.04
CA GLU A 196 -19.85 6.60 24.10
C GLU A 196 -20.49 6.23 22.75
N ASN A 197 -21.49 5.33 22.80
CA ASN A 197 -22.22 4.81 21.63
C ASN A 197 -21.42 3.93 20.64
N GLY A 198 -20.20 3.52 20.98
CA GLY A 198 -19.36 2.66 20.11
C GLY A 198 -20.01 1.31 19.78
N GLU A 199 -20.71 0.70 20.74
CA GLU A 199 -21.49 -0.53 20.54
C GLU A 199 -22.66 -0.34 19.55
N LEU A 200 -23.35 0.81 19.65
CA LEU A 200 -24.50 1.13 18.80
C LEU A 200 -24.07 1.40 17.35
N TYR A 201 -22.94 2.09 17.18
CA TYR A 201 -22.36 2.35 15.86
C TYR A 201 -21.85 1.06 15.20
N ALA A 202 -21.18 0.20 15.98
CA ALA A 202 -20.76 -1.12 15.51
C ALA A 202 -21.97 -1.98 15.10
N LEU A 203 -23.03 -2.04 15.91
CA LEU A 203 -24.26 -2.77 15.56
C LEU A 203 -24.97 -2.18 14.33
N HIS A 204 -25.04 -0.86 14.21
CA HIS A 204 -25.65 -0.20 13.05
C HIS A 204 -24.85 -0.51 11.77
N HIS A 205 -23.52 -0.43 11.82
CA HIS A 205 -22.64 -0.79 10.72
C HIS A 205 -22.74 -2.29 10.37
N MET A 206 -22.82 -3.15 11.39
CA MET A 206 -23.08 -4.59 11.22
C MET A 206 -24.45 -4.88 10.58
N LEU A 207 -25.51 -4.18 11.00
CA LEU A 207 -26.87 -4.32 10.44
C LEU A 207 -26.93 -3.90 8.98
N HIS A 208 -26.35 -2.74 8.65
CA HIS A 208 -26.41 -2.14 7.32
C HIS A 208 -25.58 -2.90 6.28
N HIS A 209 -24.41 -3.45 6.68
CA HIS A 209 -23.50 -4.13 5.74
C HIS A 209 -23.52 -5.67 5.80
N TRP A 210 -23.98 -6.29 6.89
CA TRP A 210 -23.75 -7.72 7.17
C TRP A 210 -25.07 -8.50 7.31
N MET A 211 -25.98 -8.06 8.19
CA MET A 211 -27.13 -8.88 8.58
C MET A 211 -28.18 -9.09 7.49
N LEU A 212 -28.38 -8.14 6.57
CA LEU A 212 -29.37 -8.27 5.50
C LEU A 212 -29.02 -9.35 4.45
N THR A 213 -27.76 -9.78 4.36
CA THR A 213 -27.32 -10.75 3.33
C THR A 213 -27.03 -12.15 3.84
N THR A 214 -26.84 -12.34 5.16
CA THR A 214 -26.53 -13.65 5.77
C THR A 214 -27.71 -14.31 6.47
N ILE A 215 -28.72 -13.57 6.88
CA ILE A 215 -29.91 -14.12 7.53
C ILE A 215 -31.00 -14.24 6.47
N THR A 216 -31.04 -15.35 5.72
CA THR A 216 -32.36 -15.87 5.37
C THR A 216 -33.03 -16.15 6.70
N LEU A 217 -33.94 -15.25 7.10
CA LEU A 217 -34.81 -15.43 8.25
C LEU A 217 -35.39 -16.84 8.12
N ILE A 218 -34.86 -17.78 8.91
CA ILE A 218 -35.72 -18.86 9.40
C ILE A 218 -36.91 -18.09 10.00
N PRO A 219 -38.15 -18.35 9.55
CA PRO A 219 -39.32 -17.58 9.96
C PRO A 219 -39.59 -17.86 11.43
N MET A 220 -38.84 -17.22 12.31
CA MET A 220 -38.99 -17.29 13.74
C MET A 220 -38.62 -15.94 14.38
N ILE A 221 -38.84 -14.84 13.66
CA ILE A 221 -38.85 -13.51 14.26
C ILE A 221 -39.97 -12.68 13.63
N THR A 222 -41.20 -13.15 13.76
CA THR A 222 -42.37 -12.27 13.75
C THR A 222 -42.42 -11.50 15.07
N SER A 223 -41.50 -10.55 15.27
CA SER A 223 -41.62 -9.42 16.22
C SER A 223 -40.25 -8.73 16.34
N ILE A 224 -39.89 -7.88 15.37
CA ILE A 224 -38.69 -7.01 15.44
C ILE A 224 -39.12 -5.54 15.60
N SER A 225 -40.33 -5.25 16.09
CA SER A 225 -40.81 -3.85 16.17
C SER A 225 -40.73 -3.21 17.56
N SER A 226 -40.27 -3.88 18.62
CA SER A 226 -40.46 -3.31 19.97
C SER A 226 -39.47 -3.66 21.08
N MET A 227 -38.19 -3.93 20.79
CA MET A 227 -37.19 -4.06 21.86
C MET A 227 -36.13 -2.96 21.80
N ARG A 228 -36.24 -2.00 22.73
CA ARG A 228 -35.13 -1.17 23.20
C ARG A 228 -34.13 -2.09 23.90
N TRP A 229 -33.06 -2.43 23.19
CA TRP A 229 -31.94 -3.13 23.79
C TRP A 229 -31.07 -2.13 24.57
N THR A 230 -30.95 -2.30 25.88
CA THR A 230 -29.96 -1.59 26.70
C THR A 230 -28.67 -2.41 26.70
N PHE A 231 -27.78 -2.11 25.75
CA PHE A 231 -26.46 -2.74 25.64
C PHE A 231 -25.47 -1.99 26.53
N TYR A 232 -25.14 -2.56 27.69
CA TYR A 232 -24.09 -2.03 28.58
C TYR A 232 -22.99 -3.07 28.87
N SER A 233 -22.88 -4.14 28.06
CA SER A 233 -21.95 -5.24 28.36
C SER A 233 -21.60 -6.16 27.19
N LEU A 234 -21.93 -5.81 25.94
CA LEU A 234 -21.82 -6.77 24.82
C LEU A 234 -20.45 -6.68 24.15
N ILE A 235 -19.45 -7.34 24.74
CA ILE A 235 -18.04 -7.26 24.32
C ILE A 235 -17.76 -8.13 23.07
N CYS A 236 -18.54 -9.18 22.82
CA CYS A 236 -18.36 -10.08 21.69
C CYS A 236 -19.69 -10.55 21.09
N LEU A 237 -19.74 -10.68 19.76
CA LEU A 237 -20.89 -11.20 19.01
C LEU A 237 -20.47 -12.40 18.16
N ASP A 238 -21.19 -13.51 18.28
CA ASP A 238 -21.07 -14.66 17.37
C ASP A 238 -22.17 -14.61 16.31
N VAL A 239 -21.77 -14.46 15.05
CA VAL A 239 -22.69 -14.45 13.91
C VAL A 239 -22.81 -15.87 13.33
N ALA A 240 -23.39 -16.75 14.14
CA ALA A 240 -23.82 -18.11 13.76
C ALA A 240 -25.35 -18.20 13.59
N GLY A 241 -26.07 -17.08 13.67
CA GLY A 241 -27.52 -17.08 13.88
C GLY A 241 -27.93 -17.44 15.32
N LYS A 242 -26.99 -17.49 16.27
CA LYS A 242 -27.27 -17.64 17.71
C LYS A 242 -26.47 -16.63 18.53
N LEU A 243 -27.18 -15.76 19.25
CA LEU A 243 -26.63 -14.87 20.27
C LEU A 243 -26.11 -15.70 21.45
N SER A 244 -24.81 -15.62 21.73
CA SER A 244 -24.20 -16.23 22.93
C SER A 244 -23.75 -15.13 23.88
N ARG A 245 -24.17 -15.19 25.16
CA ARG A 245 -23.65 -14.30 26.21
C ARG A 245 -22.24 -14.75 26.60
N CYS A 246 -21.28 -13.82 26.64
CA CYS A 246 -20.03 -14.08 27.34
C CYS A 246 -20.34 -14.20 28.84
N VAL A 247 -20.22 -15.41 29.38
CA VAL A 247 -20.15 -15.61 30.83
C VAL A 247 -18.80 -15.07 31.25
N ASN A 248 -18.79 -13.94 31.95
CA ASN A 248 -17.59 -13.46 32.63
C ASN A 248 -17.15 -14.58 33.59
N GLY A 249 -15.99 -15.16 33.33
CA GLY A 249 -15.32 -16.04 34.27
C GLY A 249 -14.93 -15.22 35.49
N GLN A 250 -15.80 -15.21 36.51
CA GLN A 250 -15.33 -15.06 37.89
C GLN A 250 -14.84 -16.42 38.33
N GLY A 251 -13.52 -16.61 38.23
CA GLY A 251 -12.80 -17.69 38.90
C GLY A 251 -12.07 -17.12 40.11
N HIS A 252 -12.60 -17.46 41.28
CA HIS A 252 -12.12 -17.24 42.66
C HIS A 252 -12.31 -15.86 43.27
#